data_AF-A0A3B8PSF6-F1
#
_entry.id   AF-A0A3B8PSF6-F1
#
_cell.length_a   1.000
_cell.length_b   1.000
_cell.length_c   1.000
_cell.angle_alpha   90.00
_cell.angle_beta   90.00
_cell.angle_gamma   90.00
#
_symmetry.space_group_name_H-M   'P 1'
#
loop_
_entity.id
_entity.type
_entity.pdbx_description
1 polymer ?
#
loop_
_entity_poly.entity_id
_entity_poly.type
_entity_poly.pdbx_seq_one_letter_code
_entity_poly.pdbx_strand_id
1 'polypeptide(L)'
;GGADEEFRFVIYNDPSMYPLTSTLSNVSRSDLIGPEVGLRYDLGGEKFKLWGQTKLAVAANSERMRLKGNNIGLVTRQADFNVSTPGDPQPNRFSDRDRHSHVSEIIEQSLFAEAPLFAHIPILRRSTILSEARFRFGYTLLFVGHVARPFGSIYWAGNPSEGLFPSIDTKRTSFWTENYSFSINWTY
;
A
#
# COMPACT_ATOMS: atom_id res chain seq x y z
N GLY A 1 -24.91 -11.29 -15.66
CA GLY A 1 -25.78 -10.11 -15.53
C GLY A 1 -24.85 -8.92 -15.45
N GLY A 2 -24.84 -8.10 -16.49
CA GLY A 2 -23.84 -7.07 -16.69
C GLY A 2 -24.38 -5.65 -16.51
N ALA A 3 -23.40 -4.78 -16.27
CA ALA A 3 -23.29 -3.38 -16.66
C ALA A 3 -24.14 -2.31 -15.94
N ASP A 4 -23.41 -1.30 -15.45
CA ASP A 4 -23.81 0.11 -15.35
C ASP A 4 -24.46 0.59 -14.03
N GLU A 5 -23.70 0.52 -12.93
CA GLU A 5 -23.83 1.54 -11.87
C GLU A 5 -23.04 2.79 -12.28
N GLU A 6 -23.59 3.55 -13.21
CA GLU A 6 -23.10 4.87 -13.58
C GLU A 6 -23.35 5.83 -12.40
N PHE A 7 -22.29 6.23 -11.70
CA PHE A 7 -22.36 7.33 -10.73
C PHE A 7 -22.65 8.63 -11.49
N ARG A 8 -23.93 8.93 -11.70
CA ARG A 8 -24.38 10.15 -12.34
C ARG A 8 -24.22 11.32 -11.36
N PHE A 9 -23.08 11.99 -11.45
CA PHE A 9 -22.90 13.31 -10.83
C PHE A 9 -23.83 14.30 -11.53
N VAL A 10 -24.88 14.73 -10.83
CA VAL A 10 -25.70 15.86 -11.29
C VAL A 10 -24.88 17.12 -11.06
N ILE A 11 -24.16 17.56 -12.09
CA ILE A 11 -23.50 18.86 -12.11
C ILE A 11 -24.58 19.89 -12.46
N TYR A 12 -25.05 20.62 -11.46
CA TYR A 12 -25.87 21.81 -11.70
C TYR A 12 -24.99 22.85 -12.40
N ASN A 13 -25.32 23.15 -13.65
CA ASN A 13 -24.63 24.15 -14.46
C ASN A 13 -25.13 25.55 -14.06
N ASP A 14 -24.74 25.99 -12.86
CA ASP A 14 -24.96 27.36 -12.40
C ASP A 14 -23.72 28.22 -12.72
N PRO A 15 -23.85 29.25 -13.57
CA PRO A 15 -22.74 30.12 -13.98
C PRO A 15 -22.18 31.01 -12.87
N SER A 16 -22.73 30.97 -11.66
CA SER A 16 -22.18 31.64 -10.46
C SER A 16 -21.20 30.78 -9.66
N MET A 17 -20.99 29.52 -10.05
CA MET A 17 -20.03 28.62 -9.39
C MET A 17 -18.60 29.07 -9.68
N TYR A 18 -17.98 29.76 -8.72
CA TYR A 18 -16.52 29.89 -8.69
C TYR A 18 -15.91 28.49 -8.70
N PRO A 19 -14.89 28.22 -9.52
CA PRO A 19 -14.20 26.93 -9.49
C PRO A 19 -13.58 26.74 -8.10
N LEU A 20 -14.24 25.95 -7.25
CA LEU A 20 -13.68 25.51 -5.99
C LEU A 20 -12.53 24.57 -6.32
N THR A 21 -11.30 25.09 -6.25
CA THR A 21 -10.11 24.25 -6.35
C THR A 21 -10.00 23.48 -5.04
N SER A 22 -10.45 22.23 -5.06
CA SER A 22 -10.32 21.30 -3.95
C SER A 22 -8.97 20.61 -4.01
N THR A 23 -8.19 20.71 -2.93
CA THR A 23 -6.91 20.01 -2.83
C THR A 23 -6.91 19.16 -1.58
N LEU A 24 -6.44 17.93 -1.71
CA LEU A 24 -6.24 17.03 -0.58
C LEU A 24 -4.89 16.34 -0.76
N SER A 25 -4.06 16.41 0.26
CA SER A 25 -2.77 15.73 0.32
C SER A 25 -2.68 15.03 1.67
N ASN A 26 -2.62 13.71 1.62
CA ASN A 26 -2.36 12.86 2.77
C ASN A 26 -1.03 12.16 2.56
N VAL A 27 -0.12 12.32 3.51
CA VAL A 27 1.18 11.64 3.52
C VAL A 27 1.29 10.88 4.84
N SER A 28 1.44 9.56 4.74
CA SER A 28 1.74 8.69 5.88
C SER A 28 3.15 8.11 5.72
N ARG A 29 3.94 8.15 6.80
CA ARG A 29 5.26 7.54 6.87
C ARG A 29 5.34 6.66 8.12
N SER A 30 5.71 5.41 7.93
CA SER A 30 5.94 4.44 9.00
C SER A 30 7.38 3.98 8.97
N ASP A 31 8.10 4.15 10.07
CA ASP A 31 9.46 3.65 10.24
C ASP A 31 9.40 2.49 11.26
N LEU A 32 9.78 1.28 10.83
CA LEU A 32 9.74 0.04 11.64
C LEU A 32 11.15 -0.40 12.03
N ILE A 33 11.38 -0.64 13.32
CA ILE A 33 12.68 -1.09 13.86
C ILE A 33 12.45 -2.21 14.87
N GLY A 34 13.09 -3.36 14.69
CA GLY A 34 13.00 -4.46 15.64
C GLY A 34 13.85 -5.67 15.28
N PRO A 35 13.97 -6.63 16.22
CA PRO A 35 14.63 -7.91 15.96
C PRO A 35 13.78 -8.79 15.04
N GLU A 36 14.47 -9.62 14.26
CA GLU A 36 13.89 -10.65 13.39
C GLU A 36 14.53 -12.00 13.73
N VAL A 37 13.72 -13.05 13.74
CA VAL A 37 14.16 -14.45 13.82
C VAL A 37 13.68 -15.20 12.58
N GLY A 38 14.58 -15.96 11.97
CA GLY A 38 14.30 -16.73 10.76
C GLY A 38 14.64 -18.21 10.94
N LEU A 39 13.75 -19.07 10.45
CA LEU A 39 13.98 -20.50 10.31
C LEU A 39 14.04 -20.84 8.82
N ARG A 40 15.17 -21.41 8.39
CA ARG A 40 15.36 -21.92 7.03
C ARG A 40 15.32 -23.45 7.05
N TYR A 41 14.62 -24.02 6.08
CA TYR A 41 14.53 -25.46 5.85
C TYR A 41 14.88 -25.76 4.40
N ASP A 42 15.82 -26.68 4.20
CA ASP A 42 16.25 -27.14 2.87
C ASP A 42 15.84 -28.62 2.71
N LEU A 43 15.18 -28.94 1.60
CA LEU A 43 14.65 -30.24 1.25
C LEU A 43 15.02 -30.58 -0.19
N GLY A 44 15.86 -31.60 -0.41
CA GLY A 44 16.18 -32.08 -1.76
C GLY A 44 17.66 -32.33 -2.00
N GLY A 45 17.98 -32.77 -3.21
CA GLY A 45 19.32 -33.21 -3.63
C GLY A 45 19.83 -32.45 -4.85
N GLU A 46 20.80 -33.02 -5.56
CA GLU A 46 21.47 -32.33 -6.69
C GLU A 46 20.53 -31.97 -7.85
N LYS A 47 19.51 -32.81 -8.09
CA LYS A 47 18.57 -32.71 -9.22
C LYS A 47 17.34 -31.85 -8.92
N PHE A 48 16.92 -31.74 -7.67
CA PHE A 48 15.78 -30.93 -7.26
C PHE A 48 16.04 -30.42 -5.86
N LYS A 49 16.02 -29.09 -5.70
CA LYS A 49 16.19 -28.43 -4.39
C LYS A 49 14.96 -27.62 -4.11
N LEU A 50 14.25 -27.96 -3.05
CA LEU A 50 13.23 -27.14 -2.44
C LEU A 50 13.83 -26.52 -1.19
N TRP A 51 13.65 -25.24 -0.97
CA TRP A 51 13.97 -24.65 0.30
C TRP A 51 12.95 -23.59 0.64
N GLY A 52 12.72 -23.40 1.93
CA GLY A 52 11.85 -22.35 2.39
C GLY A 52 12.43 -21.69 3.63
N GLN A 53 11.83 -20.55 3.92
CA GLN A 53 12.22 -19.73 5.04
C GLN A 53 10.96 -19.14 5.64
N THR A 54 10.90 -19.16 6.97
CA THR A 54 9.88 -18.44 7.73
C THR A 54 10.61 -17.45 8.63
N LYS A 55 10.27 -16.17 8.52
CA LYS A 55 10.78 -15.11 9.38
C LYS A 55 9.65 -14.50 10.17
N LEU A 56 9.93 -14.23 11.43
CA LEU A 56 9.05 -13.56 12.36
C LEU A 56 9.82 -12.37 12.93
N ALA A 57 9.21 -11.19 12.87
CA ALA A 57 9.77 -9.99 13.48
C ALA A 57 8.71 -9.29 14.33
N VAL A 58 9.18 -8.65 15.40
CA VAL A 58 8.37 -7.75 16.22
C VAL A 58 9.06 -6.41 16.18
N ALA A 59 8.42 -5.42 15.59
CA ALA A 59 9.02 -4.11 15.36
C ALA A 59 8.27 -3.02 16.11
N ALA A 60 9.02 -2.08 16.68
CA ALA A 60 8.49 -0.79 17.08
C ALA A 60 8.24 0.04 15.81
N ASN A 61 6.98 0.43 15.59
CA ASN A 61 6.54 1.23 14.46
C ASN A 61 6.26 2.66 14.92
N SER A 62 7.01 3.62 14.38
CA SER A 62 6.78 5.06 14.57
C SER A 62 6.10 5.62 13.32
N GLU A 63 4.86 6.05 13.47
CA GLU A 63 4.05 6.56 12.35
C GLU A 63 3.89 8.08 12.46
N ARG A 64 3.99 8.75 11.30
CA ARG A 64 3.76 10.18 11.16
C ARG A 64 2.81 10.41 9.99
N MET A 65 1.68 11.03 10.30
CA MET A 65 0.62 11.31 9.33
C MET A 65 0.47 12.81 9.19
N ARG A 66 0.35 13.29 7.95
CA ARG A 66 0.11 14.70 7.64
C ARG A 66 -1.02 14.78 6.64
N LEU A 67 -2.11 15.38 7.06
CA LEU A 67 -3.25 15.69 6.23
C LEU A 67 -3.28 17.18 6.00
N LYS A 68 -3.32 17.61 4.75
CA LYS A 68 -3.55 19.01 4.39
C LYS A 68 -4.53 19.08 3.25
N GLY A 69 -5.36 20.10 3.24
CA GLY A 69 -6.27 20.32 2.14
C GLY A 69 -6.93 21.68 2.21
N ASN A 70 -7.76 21.92 1.20
CA ASN A 70 -8.53 23.14 1.06
C ASN A 70 -9.82 22.82 0.31
N ASN A 71 -10.93 23.43 0.71
CA ASN A 71 -12.25 23.27 0.10
C ASN A 71 -12.68 21.79 -0.02
N ILE A 72 -12.49 21.01 1.05
CA ILE A 72 -12.96 19.62 1.15
C ILE A 72 -14.10 19.57 2.17
N GLY A 73 -15.27 19.07 1.75
CA GLY A 73 -16.43 18.88 2.62
C GLY A 73 -17.48 18.00 1.94
N LEU A 74 -18.17 17.17 2.73
CA LEU A 74 -19.34 16.39 2.31
C LEU A 74 -20.61 17.23 2.42
N VAL A 75 -20.72 18.29 1.61
CA VAL A 75 -21.82 19.25 1.69
C VAL A 75 -22.54 19.35 0.35
N THR A 76 -23.86 19.48 0.39
CA THR A 76 -24.71 19.66 -0.82
C THR A 76 -24.98 21.13 -1.11
N ARG A 77 -24.56 22.05 -0.24
CA ARG A 77 -24.83 23.49 -0.34
C ARG A 77 -23.54 24.30 -0.22
N GLN A 78 -23.42 25.33 -1.06
CA GLN A 78 -22.26 26.22 -1.07
C GLN A 78 -22.15 27.08 0.21
N ALA A 79 -23.26 27.33 0.91
CA ALA A 79 -23.28 28.06 2.18
C ALA A 79 -22.53 27.35 3.32
N ASP A 80 -22.23 26.06 3.16
CA ASP A 80 -21.48 25.28 4.13
C ASP A 80 -19.94 25.50 4.00
N PHE A 81 -19.49 26.26 2.98
CA PHE A 81 -18.10 26.71 2.82
C PHE A 81 -17.94 28.18 3.21
N ASN A 82 -16.83 28.51 3.86
CA ASN A 82 -16.48 29.90 4.14
C ASN A 82 -16.11 30.63 2.84
N VAL A 83 -16.68 31.81 2.64
CA VAL A 83 -16.44 32.65 1.46
C VAL A 83 -15.07 33.32 1.59
N SER A 84 -14.24 33.25 0.55
CA SER A 84 -12.95 33.94 0.51
C SER A 84 -13.13 35.46 0.68
N THR A 85 -12.34 36.06 1.55
CA THR A 85 -12.31 37.52 1.75
C THR A 85 -10.95 38.08 1.31
N PRO A 86 -10.83 39.40 1.04
CA PRO A 86 -9.53 40.00 0.74
C PRO A 86 -8.48 39.82 1.86
N GLY A 87 -8.90 39.61 3.10
CA GLY A 87 -8.02 39.34 4.25
C GLY A 87 -7.69 37.87 4.47
N ASP A 88 -8.52 36.94 4.01
CA ASP A 88 -8.26 35.50 4.00
C ASP A 88 -8.76 34.87 2.69
N PRO A 89 -7.87 34.70 1.69
CA PRO A 89 -8.25 34.17 0.39
C PRO A 89 -8.54 32.66 0.43
N GLN A 90 -8.15 31.95 1.49
CA GLN A 90 -8.31 30.50 1.63
C GLN A 90 -8.81 30.12 3.04
N PRO A 91 -10.06 30.46 3.39
CA PRO A 91 -10.61 30.26 4.73
C PRO A 91 -10.99 28.79 5.03
N ASN A 92 -11.05 27.92 4.01
CA ASN A 92 -11.38 26.50 4.16
C ASN A 92 -10.13 25.59 4.16
N ARG A 93 -8.94 26.17 4.37
CA ARG A 93 -7.70 25.39 4.48
C ARG A 93 -7.67 24.64 5.81
N PHE A 94 -7.24 23.39 5.78
CA PHE A 94 -7.02 22.59 6.99
C PHE A 94 -5.66 21.90 6.92
N SER A 95 -5.06 21.72 8.09
CA SER A 95 -3.83 20.95 8.27
C SER A 95 -3.92 20.23 9.59
N ASP A 96 -3.77 18.91 9.52
CA ASP A 96 -3.73 18.04 10.69
C ASP A 96 -2.46 17.18 10.66
N ARG A 97 -1.95 16.86 11.85
CA ARG A 97 -0.74 16.06 12.02
C ARG A 97 -0.91 15.17 13.23
N ASP A 98 -0.80 13.87 13.00
CA ASP A 98 -0.78 12.88 14.06
C ASP A 98 0.55 12.11 14.07
N ARG A 99 0.97 11.71 15.27
CA ARG A 99 2.15 10.87 15.50
C ARG A 99 1.86 9.91 16.63
N HIS A 100 2.02 8.63 16.36
CA HIS A 100 1.93 7.61 17.39
C HIS A 100 3.01 6.55 17.21
N SER A 101 3.23 5.78 18.26
CA SER A 101 4.19 4.69 18.28
C SER A 101 3.53 3.45 18.83
N HIS A 102 3.82 2.30 18.24
CA HIS A 102 3.21 1.03 18.63
C HIS A 102 4.07 -0.13 18.19
N VAL A 103 3.63 -1.34 18.50
CA VAL A 103 4.29 -2.57 18.09
C VAL A 103 3.54 -3.14 16.89
N SER A 104 4.29 -3.58 15.88
CA SER A 104 3.79 -4.23 14.67
C SER A 104 4.44 -5.60 14.52
N GLU A 105 3.64 -6.60 14.21
CA GLU A 105 4.09 -7.96 13.92
C GLU A 105 4.40 -8.10 12.44
N ILE A 106 5.51 -8.74 12.09
CA ILE A 106 5.92 -9.01 10.70
C ILE A 106 6.11 -10.50 10.56
N ILE A 107 5.50 -11.09 9.54
CA ILE A 107 5.62 -12.50 9.20
C ILE A 107 5.96 -12.59 7.71
N GLU A 108 7.07 -13.24 7.38
CA GLU A 108 7.47 -13.51 6.00
C GLU A 108 7.63 -15.02 5.81
N GLN A 109 6.94 -15.58 4.82
CA GLN A 109 7.07 -16.97 4.44
C GLN A 109 7.51 -17.03 2.98
N SER A 110 8.68 -17.61 2.74
CA SER A 110 9.23 -17.78 1.40
C SER A 110 9.42 -19.26 1.09
N LEU A 111 9.09 -19.65 -0.13
CA LEU A 111 9.26 -20.98 -0.68
C LEU A 111 9.95 -20.87 -2.04
N PHE A 112 11.00 -21.66 -2.23
CA PHE A 112 11.77 -21.69 -3.46
C PHE A 112 11.93 -23.12 -3.94
N ALA A 113 11.76 -23.32 -5.25
CA ALA A 113 11.95 -24.60 -5.91
C ALA A 113 12.94 -24.42 -7.06
N GLU A 114 13.95 -25.28 -7.10
CA GLU A 114 14.99 -25.29 -8.13
C GLU A 114 15.01 -26.64 -8.86
N ALA A 115 14.97 -26.58 -10.19
CA ALA A 115 15.00 -27.75 -11.04
C ALA A 115 15.75 -27.48 -12.37
N PRO A 116 16.48 -28.47 -12.91
CA PRO A 116 17.09 -28.39 -14.24
C PRO A 116 16.05 -28.72 -15.33
N LEU A 117 14.99 -27.91 -15.44
CA LEU A 117 13.88 -28.15 -16.38
C LEU A 117 14.33 -28.27 -17.84
N PHE A 118 15.36 -27.51 -18.23
CA PHE A 118 15.85 -27.42 -19.60
C PHE A 118 16.65 -28.65 -20.06
N ALA A 119 17.20 -29.44 -19.12
CA ALA A 119 17.90 -30.67 -19.44
C ALA A 119 16.96 -31.81 -19.90
N HIS A 120 15.65 -31.70 -19.60
CA HIS A 120 14.66 -32.74 -19.90
C HIS A 120 13.81 -32.45 -21.14
N ILE A 121 13.82 -31.22 -21.66
CA ILE A 121 13.04 -30.82 -22.84
C ILE A 121 13.86 -31.07 -24.13
N PRO A 122 13.44 -31.97 -25.04
CA PRO A 122 14.27 -32.43 -26.18
C PRO A 122 14.75 -31.33 -27.14
N ILE A 123 13.97 -30.26 -27.27
CA ILE A 123 14.25 -29.14 -28.17
C ILE A 123 15.28 -28.18 -27.55
N LEU A 124 15.22 -27.95 -26.23
CA LEU A 124 16.08 -27.00 -25.51
C LEU A 124 17.40 -27.63 -25.02
N ARG A 125 17.44 -28.96 -24.87
CA ARG A 125 18.65 -29.72 -24.52
C ARG A 125 19.78 -29.61 -25.56
N ARG A 126 19.48 -29.25 -26.81
CA ARG A 126 20.47 -29.09 -27.88
C ARG A 126 21.28 -27.78 -27.78
N SER A 127 20.83 -26.84 -26.96
CA SER A 127 21.56 -25.60 -26.69
C SER A 127 22.56 -25.85 -25.57
N THR A 128 23.86 -25.68 -25.87
CA THR A 128 24.94 -25.74 -24.88
C THR A 128 24.70 -24.77 -23.71
N ILE A 129 24.09 -23.62 -23.98
CA ILE A 129 23.81 -22.57 -22.99
C ILE A 129 22.66 -22.94 -22.04
N LEU A 130 21.65 -23.67 -22.50
CA LEU A 130 20.45 -23.98 -21.69
C LEU A 130 20.51 -25.35 -21.02
N SER A 131 21.39 -26.24 -21.48
CA SER A 131 21.52 -27.59 -20.95
C SER A 131 22.01 -27.65 -19.49
N GLU A 132 22.76 -26.64 -19.06
CA GLU A 132 23.31 -26.51 -17.69
C GLU A 132 22.51 -25.52 -16.82
N ALA A 133 21.48 -24.89 -17.39
CA ALA A 133 20.70 -23.87 -16.71
C ALA A 133 19.77 -24.48 -15.65
N ARG A 134 19.81 -23.93 -14.43
CA ARG A 134 18.87 -24.26 -13.35
C ARG A 134 17.77 -23.23 -13.30
N PHE A 135 16.53 -23.68 -13.44
CA PHE A 135 15.37 -22.84 -13.22
C PHE A 135 15.06 -22.78 -11.73
N ARG A 136 14.81 -21.57 -11.20
CA ARG A 136 14.37 -21.33 -9.84
C ARG A 136 13.05 -20.57 -9.87
N PHE A 137 12.06 -21.13 -9.20
CA PHE A 137 10.81 -20.49 -8.83
C PHE A 137 10.87 -20.07 -7.36
N GLY A 138 10.35 -18.90 -7.03
CA GLY A 138 10.21 -18.42 -5.66
C GLY A 138 8.84 -17.80 -5.44
N TYR A 139 8.22 -18.13 -4.31
CA TYR A 139 7.00 -17.52 -3.81
C TYR A 139 7.29 -16.93 -2.43
N THR A 140 6.87 -15.70 -2.18
CA THR A 140 7.01 -15.05 -0.87
C THR A 140 5.70 -14.38 -0.48
N LEU A 141 5.23 -14.70 0.72
CA LEU A 141 4.12 -14.06 1.39
C LEU A 141 4.67 -13.20 2.53
N LEU A 142 4.36 -11.91 2.53
CA LEU A 142 4.68 -10.99 3.62
C LEU A 142 3.38 -10.51 4.24
N PHE A 143 3.31 -10.55 5.57
CA PHE A 143 2.24 -10.02 6.39
C PHE A 143 2.82 -9.02 7.39
N VAL A 144 2.18 -7.87 7.52
CA VAL A 144 2.50 -6.83 8.51
C VAL A 144 1.23 -6.45 9.25
N GLY A 145 1.19 -6.77 10.53
CA GLY A 145 0.12 -6.39 11.45
C GLY A 145 0.26 -4.94 11.90
N HIS A 146 -0.87 -4.33 12.26
CA HIS A 146 -0.94 -3.00 12.85
C HIS A 146 -0.12 -1.95 12.07
N VAL A 147 -0.61 -1.52 10.91
CA VAL A 147 -0.02 -0.41 10.14
C VAL A 147 -1.10 0.62 9.81
N ALA A 148 -0.79 1.92 9.88
CA ALA A 148 -1.70 2.96 9.44
C ALA A 148 -1.81 2.98 7.91
N ARG A 149 -3.00 2.68 7.38
CA ARG A 149 -3.31 2.89 5.96
C ARG A 149 -3.85 4.31 5.75
N PRO A 150 -3.22 5.15 4.90
CA PRO A 150 -3.61 6.55 4.71
C PRO A 150 -5.03 6.73 4.15
N PHE A 151 -5.59 5.73 3.44
CA PHE A 151 -6.92 5.84 2.86
C PHE A 151 -8.05 5.60 3.88
N GLY A 152 -7.80 4.82 4.93
CA GLY A 152 -8.79 4.47 5.95
C GLY A 152 -8.80 5.40 7.16
N SER A 153 -7.93 6.42 7.16
CA SER A 153 -7.63 7.21 8.35
C SER A 153 -8.16 8.65 8.31
N ILE A 154 -9.06 8.96 7.39
CA ILE A 154 -9.62 10.31 7.25
C ILE A 154 -11.06 10.26 7.74
N TYR A 155 -11.33 10.96 8.84
CA TYR A 155 -12.68 11.28 9.23
C TYR A 155 -13.15 12.45 8.36
N TRP A 156 -14.09 12.17 7.46
CA TRP A 156 -14.65 13.16 6.55
C TRP A 156 -15.74 13.97 7.25
N ALA A 157 -15.35 14.82 8.21
CA ALA A 157 -16.25 15.86 8.68
C ALA A 157 -16.39 16.91 7.57
N GLY A 158 -17.62 17.19 7.14
CA GLY A 158 -17.89 18.12 6.07
C GLY A 158 -18.85 19.21 6.52
N ASN A 159 -18.35 20.23 7.23
CA ASN A 159 -19.01 21.53 7.33
C ASN A 159 -18.03 22.63 7.79
N PRO A 160 -17.22 23.20 6.87
CA PRO A 160 -16.28 24.26 7.21
C PRO A 160 -16.89 25.51 7.87
N SER A 161 -18.16 25.85 7.60
CA SER A 161 -18.81 27.01 8.23
C SER A 161 -19.14 26.80 9.72
N GLU A 162 -19.26 25.54 10.16
CA GLU A 162 -19.40 25.14 11.57
C GLU A 162 -18.05 24.74 12.21
N GLY A 163 -16.93 24.98 11.51
CA GLY A 163 -15.59 24.60 11.97
C GLY A 163 -15.29 23.10 11.90
N LEU A 164 -16.09 22.33 11.16
CA LEU A 164 -15.89 20.90 10.96
C LEU A 164 -15.04 20.64 9.71
N PHE A 165 -13.78 20.27 9.94
CA PHE A 165 -12.81 19.95 8.89
C PHE A 165 -12.44 18.46 8.92
N PRO A 166 -12.02 17.88 7.78
CA PRO A 166 -11.49 16.52 7.77
C PRO A 166 -10.32 16.37 8.75
N SER A 167 -10.40 15.37 9.61
CA SER A 167 -9.39 15.07 10.64
C SER A 167 -8.86 13.65 10.49
N ILE A 168 -7.73 13.36 11.12
CA ILE A 168 -7.15 12.01 11.11
C ILE A 168 -7.87 11.15 12.17
N ASP A 169 -8.47 10.04 11.75
CA ASP A 169 -9.01 8.98 12.63
C ASP A 169 -8.27 7.66 12.37
N THR A 170 -7.41 7.25 13.27
CA THR A 170 -6.42 6.20 13.02
C THR A 170 -7.01 4.80 13.20
N LYS A 171 -7.70 4.28 12.18
CA LYS A 171 -8.09 2.86 12.13
C LYS A 171 -6.93 1.98 11.67
N ARG A 172 -6.41 1.18 12.60
CA ARG A 172 -5.30 0.24 12.38
C ARG A 172 -5.78 -0.94 11.54
N THR A 173 -4.99 -1.36 10.56
CA THR A 173 -5.31 -2.50 9.70
C THR A 173 -4.06 -3.36 9.45
N SER A 174 -4.25 -4.56 8.92
CA SER A 174 -3.15 -5.43 8.47
C SER A 174 -2.84 -5.21 7.00
N PHE A 175 -1.59 -5.41 6.61
CA PHE A 175 -1.10 -5.42 5.23
C PHE A 175 -0.57 -6.81 4.90
N TRP A 176 -0.85 -7.30 3.70
CA TRP A 176 -0.25 -8.52 3.18
C TRP A 176 0.08 -8.34 1.70
N THR A 177 1.14 -9.00 1.25
CA THR A 177 1.57 -8.99 -0.15
C THR A 177 2.13 -10.35 -0.54
N GLU A 178 1.88 -10.72 -1.80
CA GLU A 178 2.39 -11.93 -2.42
C GLU A 178 3.36 -11.54 -3.54
N ASN A 179 4.48 -12.24 -3.59
CA ASN A 179 5.50 -12.06 -4.62
C ASN A 179 5.82 -13.40 -5.28
N TYR A 180 5.84 -13.41 -6.61
CA TYR A 180 6.25 -14.54 -7.43
C TYR A 180 7.51 -14.14 -8.19
N SER A 181 8.53 -14.99 -8.13
CA SER A 181 9.83 -14.76 -8.75
C SER A 181 10.24 -15.97 -9.59
N PHE A 182 10.84 -15.68 -10.74
CA PHE A 182 11.34 -16.68 -11.67
C PHE A 182 12.76 -16.28 -12.06
N SER A 183 13.70 -17.22 -12.01
CA SER A 183 15.08 -16.98 -12.39
C SER A 183 15.69 -18.19 -13.07
N ILE A 184 16.69 -17.92 -13.90
CA ILE A 184 17.50 -18.92 -14.59
C ILE A 184 18.93 -18.65 -14.17
N ASN A 185 19.57 -19.65 -13.57
CA ASN A 185 20.95 -19.56 -13.11
C ASN A 185 21.83 -20.48 -13.96
N TRP A 186 22.95 -19.95 -14.44
CA TRP A 186 24.00 -20.72 -15.11
C TRP A 186 25.18 -20.84 -14.16
N THR A 187 25.64 -22.07 -13.94
CA THR A 187 26.94 -22.34 -13.30
C THR A 187 27.94 -22.63 -14.40
N TYR A 188 28.94 -21.75 -14.56
CA TYR A 188 30.09 -21.92 -15.45
C TYR A 188 31.19 -22.76 -14.79
#